data_AF-A0A220VGY9-F1
#
_entry.id   AF-A0A220VGY9-F1
#
_cell.length_a   1.000
_cell.length_b   1.000
_cell.length_c   1.000
_cell.angle_alpha   90.00
_cell.angle_beta   90.00
_cell.angle_gamma   90.00
#
_symmetry.space_group_name_H-M   'P 1'
#
loop_
_entity.id
_entity.type
_entity.pdbx_description
1 polymer ?
#
loop_
_entity_poly.entity_id
_entity_poly.type
_entity_poly.pdbx_seq_one_letter_code
_entity_poly.pdbx_strand_id
1 'polypeptide(L)'
;MDPLINYEQLLKLRPLKYNYQASLVYLKKLNEQQDIQIRLNQGLIRHNKVIPYGKQLIEKLNFYNDLDDFTYEYLSTKKVILNQGEVNLAIKNFQRRNGLKVDGVIGNETIRALNNSFSNDQRILALNMQRTRLKK
;
A
#
# COMPACT_ATOMS: atom_id res chain seq x y z
N MET A 1 11.41 -25.77 -11.14
CA MET A 1 10.06 -25.94 -11.74
C MET A 1 9.09 -25.24 -10.81
N ASP A 2 8.87 -23.95 -11.04
CA ASP A 2 8.02 -23.12 -10.19
C ASP A 2 6.65 -23.04 -10.87
N PRO A 3 5.56 -23.57 -10.29
CA PRO A 3 4.27 -23.50 -10.94
C PRO A 3 3.79 -22.06 -10.81
N LEU A 4 3.87 -21.32 -11.91
CA LEU A 4 3.10 -20.10 -12.14
C LEU A 4 1.68 -20.34 -11.61
N ILE A 5 1.40 -19.78 -10.43
CA ILE A 5 0.09 -19.87 -9.80
C ILE A 5 -0.89 -19.28 -10.79
N ASN A 6 -1.84 -20.11 -11.23
CA ASN A 6 -2.75 -19.80 -12.31
C ASN A 6 -3.66 -18.63 -11.90
N TYR A 7 -3.42 -17.47 -12.52
CA TYR A 7 -4.17 -16.22 -12.32
C TYR A 7 -5.70 -16.43 -12.43
N GLU A 8 -6.13 -17.34 -13.31
CA GLU A 8 -7.54 -17.69 -13.50
C GLU A 8 -8.14 -18.45 -12.31
N GLN A 9 -7.34 -19.23 -11.57
CA GLN A 9 -7.82 -19.92 -10.37
C GLN A 9 -8.00 -18.96 -9.18
N LEU A 10 -7.17 -17.91 -9.10
CA LEU A 10 -7.33 -16.84 -8.12
C LEU A 10 -8.62 -16.03 -8.36
N LEU A 11 -9.00 -15.82 -9.63
CA LEU A 11 -10.26 -15.14 -9.99
C LEU A 11 -11.52 -15.90 -9.54
N LYS A 12 -11.44 -17.23 -9.40
CA LYS A 12 -12.56 -18.10 -8.97
C LYS A 12 -12.80 -18.10 -7.47
N LEU A 13 -11.83 -17.66 -6.66
CA LEU A 13 -11.90 -17.68 -5.19
C LEU A 13 -12.49 -16.38 -4.58
N ARG A 14 -13.14 -15.57 -5.42
CA ARG A 14 -13.54 -14.16 -5.26
C ARG A 14 -14.44 -13.87 -4.04
N PRO A 15 -13.96 -13.10 -3.04
CA PRO A 15 -14.83 -12.37 -2.13
C PRO A 15 -15.37 -11.11 -2.82
N LEU A 16 -16.67 -10.85 -2.72
CA LEU A 16 -17.33 -9.61 -3.14
C LEU A 16 -16.96 -8.46 -2.20
N LYS A 17 -15.78 -7.86 -2.33
CA LYS A 17 -15.48 -6.53 -1.77
C LYS A 17 -14.41 -5.78 -2.60
N TYR A 18 -14.61 -4.47 -2.69
CA TYR A 18 -14.06 -3.54 -3.68
C TYR A 18 -12.51 -3.38 -3.63
N ASN A 19 -11.85 -3.70 -2.52
CA ASN A 19 -10.39 -3.59 -2.36
C ASN A 19 -9.59 -4.50 -3.32
N TYR A 20 -10.22 -5.58 -3.79
CA TYR A 20 -9.58 -6.48 -4.76
C TYR A 20 -9.36 -5.79 -6.11
N GLN A 21 -10.30 -4.93 -6.54
CA GLN A 21 -10.20 -4.25 -7.83
C GLN A 21 -9.03 -3.26 -7.86
N ALA A 22 -8.83 -2.50 -6.78
CA ALA A 22 -7.68 -1.60 -6.64
C ALA A 22 -6.36 -2.39 -6.64
N SER A 23 -6.29 -3.48 -5.86
CA SER A 23 -5.11 -4.36 -5.85
C SER A 23 -4.83 -5.01 -7.22
N LEU A 24 -5.87 -5.34 -7.99
CA LEU A 24 -5.72 -5.89 -9.35
C LEU A 24 -5.26 -4.84 -10.36
N VAL A 25 -5.80 -3.62 -10.29
CA VAL A 25 -5.35 -2.50 -11.13
C VAL A 25 -3.89 -2.18 -10.82
N TYR A 26 -3.49 -2.24 -9.55
CA TYR A 26 -2.11 -2.07 -9.10
C TYR A 26 -1.20 -3.20 -9.62
N LEU A 27 -1.61 -4.46 -9.47
CA LEU A 27 -0.87 -5.62 -10.00
C LEU A 27 -0.74 -5.60 -11.53
N LYS A 28 -1.77 -5.14 -12.24
CA LYS A 28 -1.72 -4.95 -13.70
C LYS A 28 -0.67 -3.88 -14.07
N LYS A 29 -0.65 -2.74 -13.36
CA LYS A 29 0.35 -1.68 -13.55
C LYS A 29 1.79 -2.15 -13.25
N LEU A 30 1.96 -3.03 -12.25
CA LEU A 30 3.26 -3.63 -11.92
C LEU A 30 3.73 -4.63 -12.99
N ASN A 31 2.85 -5.50 -13.48
CA ASN A 31 3.17 -6.49 -14.51
C ASN A 31 3.50 -5.83 -15.87
N GLU A 32 3.00 -4.61 -16.11
CA GLU A 32 3.32 -3.78 -17.27
C GLU A 32 4.66 -2.98 -17.11
N GLN A 33 5.49 -3.30 -16.11
CA GLN A 33 6.81 -2.70 -15.86
C GLN A 33 6.83 -1.16 -15.74
N GLN A 34 5.77 -0.54 -15.21
CA GLN A 34 5.88 0.82 -14.68
C GLN A 34 6.34 0.73 -13.23
N ASP A 35 7.65 0.63 -13.06
CA ASP A 35 8.32 0.60 -11.75
C ASP A 35 8.00 1.90 -11.00
N ILE A 36 6.94 1.92 -10.18
CA ILE A 36 6.55 3.08 -9.35
C ILE A 36 7.53 3.18 -8.18
N GLN A 37 8.81 3.33 -8.47
CA GLN A 37 9.77 3.68 -7.44
C GLN A 37 9.43 5.08 -6.97
N ILE A 38 9.08 5.22 -5.69
CA ILE A 38 8.89 6.52 -5.06
C ILE A 38 10.31 7.13 -4.95
N ARG A 39 10.75 7.81 -6.01
CA ARG A 39 12.00 8.59 -6.03
C ARG A 39 11.73 9.97 -5.43
N LEU A 40 11.71 10.05 -4.11
CA LEU A 40 11.66 11.32 -3.40
C LEU A 40 13.09 11.82 -3.20
N ASN A 41 13.60 12.64 -4.12
CA ASN A 41 14.76 13.51 -3.89
C ASN A 41 14.40 14.71 -2.97
N GLN A 42 13.31 14.60 -2.20
CA GLN A 42 12.79 15.64 -1.35
C GLN A 42 13.03 15.22 0.10
N GLY A 43 13.58 16.13 0.91
CA GLY A 43 13.93 15.86 2.30
C GLY A 43 12.78 15.35 3.18
N LEU A 44 13.03 15.19 4.47
CA LEU A 44 12.08 14.62 5.44
C LEU A 44 10.65 15.20 5.31
N ILE A 45 9.68 14.36 4.93
CA ILE A 45 8.27 14.78 4.86
C ILE A 45 7.67 14.68 6.26
N ARG A 46 7.70 15.80 6.98
CA ARG A 46 7.18 15.93 8.35
C ARG A 46 5.66 16.09 8.37
N HIS A 47 5.10 16.13 9.57
CA HIS A 47 3.68 16.37 9.81
C HIS A 47 3.17 17.61 9.08
N ASN A 48 1.92 17.55 8.58
CA ASN A 48 1.23 18.60 7.82
C ASN A 48 1.88 19.00 6.48
N LYS A 49 2.91 18.29 6.03
CA LYS A 49 3.51 18.52 4.70
C LYS A 49 2.81 17.70 3.63
N VAL A 50 2.78 18.23 2.41
CA VAL A 50 2.31 17.51 1.22
C VAL A 50 3.20 16.30 0.99
N ILE A 51 2.57 15.16 0.72
CA ILE A 51 3.26 13.93 0.34
C ILE A 51 3.25 13.86 -1.18
N PRO A 52 4.41 14.02 -1.86
CA PRO A 52 4.50 13.79 -3.29
C PRO A 52 4.19 12.32 -3.58
N TYR A 53 3.47 12.06 -4.68
CA TYR A 53 2.94 10.72 -4.99
C TYR A 53 2.07 10.14 -3.86
N GLY A 54 1.39 11.02 -3.10
CA GLY A 54 0.60 10.60 -1.94
C GLY A 54 -0.53 9.64 -2.27
N LYS A 55 -1.07 9.65 -3.50
CA LYS A 55 -2.08 8.67 -3.94
C LYS A 55 -1.51 7.25 -3.98
N GLN A 56 -0.32 7.08 -4.52
CA GLN A 56 0.38 5.79 -4.54
C GLN A 56 0.76 5.35 -3.14
N LEU A 57 1.12 6.29 -2.25
CA LEU A 57 1.37 5.96 -0.85
C LEU A 57 0.13 5.42 -0.15
N ILE A 58 -1.02 6.11 -0.23
CA ILE A 58 -2.24 5.65 0.45
C ILE A 58 -2.76 4.33 -0.12
N GLU A 59 -2.59 4.09 -1.41
CA GLU A 59 -2.90 2.81 -2.06
C GLU A 59 -2.08 1.68 -1.44
N LYS A 60 -0.76 1.88 -1.26
CA LYS A 60 0.09 0.91 -0.57
C LYS A 60 -0.29 0.73 0.89
N LEU A 61 -0.51 1.82 1.62
CA LEU A 61 -0.86 1.74 3.03
C LEU A 61 -2.18 0.99 3.20
N ASN A 62 -3.14 1.15 2.29
CA ASN A 62 -4.35 0.34 2.27
C ASN A 62 -4.07 -1.12 1.91
N PHE A 63 -3.27 -1.37 0.87
CA PHE A 63 -2.86 -2.72 0.48
C PHE A 63 -2.18 -3.48 1.63
N TYR A 64 -1.33 -2.81 2.41
CA TYR A 64 -0.69 -3.38 3.58
C TYR A 64 -1.59 -3.42 4.83
N ASN A 65 -2.82 -2.90 4.74
CA ASN A 65 -3.78 -2.79 5.84
C ASN A 65 -3.25 -1.91 6.99
N ASP A 66 -2.45 -0.91 6.65
CA ASP A 66 -2.04 0.17 7.55
C ASP A 66 -3.02 1.36 7.48
N LEU A 67 -3.81 1.45 6.41
CA LEU A 67 -4.91 2.40 6.18
C LEU A 67 -6.21 1.61 5.87
N ASP A 68 -7.32 1.92 6.54
CA ASP A 68 -8.58 1.23 6.28
C ASP A 68 -9.23 1.67 4.96
N ASP A 69 -10.17 0.85 4.47
CA ASP A 69 -10.78 1.01 3.15
C ASP A 69 -11.63 2.27 3.02
N PHE A 70 -12.38 2.62 4.07
CA PHE A 70 -13.24 3.80 4.08
C PHE A 70 -12.39 5.06 4.01
N THR A 71 -11.33 5.11 4.81
CA THR A 71 -10.39 6.22 4.78
C THR A 71 -9.64 6.30 3.45
N TYR A 72 -9.21 5.17 2.89
CA TYR A 72 -8.59 5.12 1.56
C TYR A 72 -9.52 5.66 0.48
N GLU A 73 -10.78 5.23 0.45
CA GLU A 73 -11.78 5.68 -0.52
C GLU A 73 -11.93 7.21 -0.45
N TYR A 74 -12.15 7.74 0.75
CA TYR A 74 -12.24 9.19 0.98
C TYR A 74 -10.98 9.93 0.51
N LEU A 75 -9.79 9.45 0.85
CA LEU A 75 -8.52 10.09 0.50
C LEU A 75 -8.21 10.00 -1.01
N SER A 76 -8.62 8.94 -1.69
CA SER A 76 -8.40 8.75 -3.13
C SER A 76 -9.07 9.82 -3.99
N THR A 77 -10.18 10.38 -3.49
CA THR A 77 -10.90 11.51 -4.12
C THR A 77 -10.14 12.84 -4.01
N LYS A 78 -9.20 12.95 -3.07
CA LYS A 78 -8.49 14.21 -2.81
C LYS A 78 -7.45 14.47 -3.88
N LYS A 79 -7.29 15.75 -4.22
CA LYS A 79 -6.22 16.22 -5.13
C LYS A 79 -4.84 16.15 -4.48
N VAL A 80 -4.78 16.45 -3.18
CA VAL A 80 -3.54 16.56 -2.40
C VAL A 80 -3.67 15.69 -1.17
N ILE A 81 -2.60 14.94 -0.87
CA ILE A 81 -2.48 14.14 0.34
C ILE A 81 -1.45 14.80 1.26
N LEU A 82 -1.81 14.98 2.51
CA LEU A 82 -0.99 15.60 3.55
C LEU A 82 -0.58 14.54 4.57
N ASN A 83 0.62 14.67 5.14
CA ASN A 83 1.08 13.83 6.24
C ASN A 83 0.42 14.25 7.57
N GLN A 84 -0.89 14.00 7.69
CA GLN A 84 -1.69 14.39 8.84
C GLN A 84 -2.86 13.43 9.07
N GLY A 85 -3.49 13.51 10.24
CA GLY A 85 -4.64 12.68 10.60
C GLY A 85 -4.40 11.20 10.34
N GLU A 86 -5.37 10.54 9.70
CA GLU A 86 -5.31 9.12 9.38
C GLU A 86 -4.13 8.72 8.49
N VAL A 87 -3.66 9.61 7.61
CA VAL A 87 -2.49 9.34 6.77
C VAL A 87 -1.24 9.23 7.63
N ASN A 88 -1.05 10.14 8.59
CA ASN A 88 0.09 10.08 9.52
C ASN A 88 0.00 8.84 10.42
N LEU A 89 -1.20 8.48 10.88
CA LEU A 89 -1.42 7.27 11.67
C LEU A 89 -1.07 6.00 10.87
N ALA A 90 -1.49 5.92 9.62
CA ALA A 90 -1.14 4.83 8.72
C ALA A 90 0.37 4.74 8.46
N ILE A 91 1.04 5.88 8.27
CA ILE A 91 2.53 5.92 8.16
C ILE A 91 3.18 5.37 9.43
N LYS A 92 2.69 5.75 10.61
CA LYS A 92 3.22 5.23 11.89
C LYS A 92 2.99 3.73 12.05
N ASN A 93 1.83 3.23 11.61
CA ASN A 93 1.54 1.80 11.60
C ASN A 93 2.51 1.05 10.69
N PHE A 94 2.73 1.58 9.49
CA PHE A 94 3.72 1.07 8.55
C PHE A 94 5.15 1.10 9.11
N GLN A 95 5.54 2.17 9.80
CA GLN A 95 6.86 2.25 10.44
C GLN A 95 7.02 1.18 11.51
N ARG A 96 6.02 1.03 12.39
CA ARG A 96 6.05 0.06 13.50
C ARG A 96 6.20 -1.37 13.00
N ARG A 97 5.39 -1.80 12.02
CA ARG A 97 5.44 -3.17 11.48
C ARG A 97 6.76 -3.50 10.76
N ASN A 98 7.46 -2.48 10.25
CA ASN A 98 8.73 -2.63 9.54
C ASN A 98 9.94 -2.36 10.44
N GLY A 99 9.74 -2.23 11.76
CA GLY A 99 10.83 -2.00 12.72
C GLY A 99 11.52 -0.64 12.57
N LEU A 100 10.84 0.35 11.97
CA LEU A 100 11.36 1.70 11.78
C LEU A 100 11.02 2.58 12.99
N LYS A 101 11.72 3.71 13.11
CA LYS A 101 11.35 4.77 14.06
C LYS A 101 9.92 5.26 13.79
N VAL A 102 9.06 5.21 14.80
CA VAL A 102 7.62 5.52 14.70
C VAL A 102 7.34 7.00 14.95
N ASP A 103 7.91 7.88 14.12
CA ASP A 103 7.75 9.33 14.23
C ASP A 103 6.74 9.91 13.24
N GLY A 104 6.23 9.09 12.32
CA GLY A 104 5.33 9.51 11.25
C GLY A 104 5.99 10.41 10.21
N VAL A 105 7.32 10.51 10.20
CA VAL A 105 8.10 11.27 9.21
C VAL A 105 8.52 10.33 8.08
N ILE A 106 8.25 10.70 6.83
CA ILE A 106 8.70 9.92 5.68
C ILE A 106 10.14 10.37 5.35
N GLY A 107 11.11 9.61 5.83
CA GLY A 107 12.54 9.76 5.50
C GLY A 107 13.07 8.61 4.63
N ASN A 108 14.37 8.61 4.35
CA ASN A 108 15.02 7.65 3.45
C ASN A 108 14.76 6.18 3.85
N GLU A 109 14.76 5.87 5.15
CA GLU A 109 14.50 4.51 5.63
C GLU A 109 13.05 4.07 5.37
N THR A 110 12.10 4.96 5.62
CA THR A 110 10.69 4.71 5.32
C THR A 110 10.47 4.52 3.82
N ILE A 111 11.11 5.32 2.98
CA ILE A 111 11.04 5.20 1.52
C ILE A 111 11.65 3.88 1.05
N ARG A 112 12.82 3.49 1.56
CA ARG A 112 13.42 2.19 1.24
C ARG A 112 12.51 1.04 1.63
N ALA A 113 11.89 1.07 2.80
CA ALA A 113 10.94 0.03 3.21
C ALA A 113 9.69 0.00 2.31
N LEU A 114 9.15 1.18 1.94
CA LEU A 114 8.03 1.31 1.01
C LEU A 114 8.37 0.82 -0.40
N ASN A 115 9.65 0.83 -0.79
CA ASN A 115 10.16 0.37 -2.09
C ASN A 115 10.56 -1.11 -2.08
N ASN A 116 11.08 -1.64 -0.97
CA ASN A 116 11.44 -3.05 -0.84
C ASN A 116 10.22 -3.95 -0.67
N SER A 117 9.13 -3.43 -0.12
CA SER A 117 7.90 -4.21 0.09
C SER A 117 7.22 -4.63 -1.23
N PHE A 118 7.50 -3.94 -2.35
CA PHE A 118 6.92 -4.24 -3.68
C PHE A 118 7.38 -5.56 -4.30
N SER A 119 8.58 -6.06 -3.96
CA SER A 119 9.12 -7.23 -4.66
C SER A 119 8.59 -8.56 -4.12
N ASN A 120 7.88 -8.56 -2.97
CA ASN A 120 7.41 -9.77 -2.28
C ASN A 120 5.87 -9.91 -2.25
N ASP A 121 5.16 -9.17 -3.12
CA ASP A 121 3.70 -8.96 -3.12
C ASP A 121 2.84 -10.24 -3.11
N GLN A 122 3.37 -11.38 -3.57
CA GLN A 122 2.62 -12.64 -3.68
C GLN A 122 2.20 -13.24 -2.33
N ARG A 123 3.08 -13.18 -1.31
CA ARG A 123 2.77 -13.72 0.03
C ARG A 123 1.79 -12.84 0.79
N ILE A 124 1.88 -11.52 0.60
CA ILE A 124 0.98 -10.55 1.23
C ILE A 124 -0.41 -10.63 0.61
N LEU A 125 -0.50 -10.85 -0.71
CA LEU A 125 -1.76 -11.09 -1.40
C LEU A 125 -2.49 -12.34 -0.85
N ALA A 126 -1.78 -13.46 -0.68
CA ALA A 126 -2.34 -14.69 -0.12
C ALA A 126 -2.87 -14.50 1.31
N LEU A 127 -2.14 -13.73 2.14
CA LEU A 127 -2.55 -13.42 3.52
C LEU A 127 -3.76 -12.48 3.58
N ASN A 128 -3.80 -11.46 2.72
CA ASN A 128 -4.93 -10.52 2.66
C ASN A 128 -6.23 -11.23 2.21
N MET A 129 -6.14 -12.18 1.28
CA MET A 129 -7.26 -13.04 0.89
C MET A 129 -7.79 -13.88 2.06
N GLN A 130 -6.91 -14.44 2.89
CA GLN A 130 -7.29 -15.18 4.10
C GLN A 130 -7.95 -14.27 5.14
N ARG A 131 -7.37 -13.08 5.40
CA ARG A 131 -7.90 -12.13 6.41
C ARG A 131 -9.30 -11.61 6.06
N THR A 132 -9.58 -11.42 4.77
CA THR A 132 -10.92 -11.00 4.32
C THR A 132 -11.96 -12.09 4.55
N ARG A 133 -11.58 -13.37 4.47
CA ARG A 133 -12.48 -14.50 4.75
C ARG A 133 -12.84 -14.64 6.23
N LEU A 134 -11.96 -14.19 7.13
CA LEU A 134 -12.13 -14.30 8.58
C LEU A 134 -12.94 -13.15 9.21
N LYS A 135 -13.22 -12.08 8.45
CA LYS A 135 -14.07 -10.96 8.90
C LYS A 135 -15.57 -11.16 8.57
N LYS A 136 -16.00 -12.40 8.36
CA LYS A 136 -17.42 -12.78 8.19
C LYS A 136 -18.00 -13.24 9.51
#